data_AF-A0A2D9Y0G8-F1
#
_entry.id   AF-A0A2D9Y0G8-F1
#
_cell.length_a   1.000
_cell.length_b   1.000
_cell.length_c   1.000
_cell.angle_alpha   90.00
_cell.angle_beta   90.00
_cell.angle_gamma   90.00
#
_symmetry.space_group_name_H-M   'P 1'
#
loop_
_entity.id
_entity.type
_entity.pdbx_description
1 polymer ?
#
loop_
_entity_poly.entity_id
_entity_poly.type
_entity_poly.pdbx_seq_one_letter_code
_entity_poly.pdbx_strand_id
1 'polypeptide(L)'
;MNISIPDWLIVTGGIGQIFTALIYPFIRHKVFDWYNDVKKLKPLNQEIAKTYGWYIQGLNFSFGLITILLTDHLKNQTPIAFALTLLIASYWIGKVITQIAYYPMYDIPKKRIFQLGSYGMNSLFVLFAIVFALLAVHNYASIIS
;
A
#
# COMPACT_ATOMS: atom_id res chain seq x y z
N MET A 1 -12.25 16.25 -16.71
CA MET A 1 -12.54 14.86 -17.16
C MET A 1 -13.46 14.24 -16.12
N ASN A 2 -14.63 13.73 -16.49
CA ASN A 2 -15.64 13.27 -15.51
C ASN A 2 -15.46 11.77 -15.25
N ILE A 3 -14.45 11.41 -14.42
CA ILE A 3 -14.21 10.01 -14.05
C ILE A 3 -15.18 9.67 -12.90
N SER A 4 -16.17 8.82 -13.15
CA SER A 4 -17.01 8.29 -12.08
C SER A 4 -16.30 7.11 -11.41
N ILE A 5 -15.74 7.34 -10.22
CA ILE A 5 -15.10 6.30 -9.41
C ILE A 5 -16.12 5.84 -8.37
N PRO A 6 -16.53 4.55 -8.37
CA PRO A 6 -17.56 4.09 -7.46
C PRO A 6 -17.03 3.90 -6.04
N ASP A 7 -17.87 4.16 -5.03
CA ASP A 7 -17.46 4.15 -3.63
C ASP A 7 -17.04 2.78 -3.13
N TRP A 8 -17.72 1.73 -3.58
CA TRP A 8 -17.36 0.36 -3.22
C TRP A 8 -15.91 0.03 -3.60
N LEU A 9 -15.39 0.60 -4.71
CA LEU A 9 -14.01 0.39 -5.15
C LEU A 9 -13.03 1.09 -4.22
N ILE A 10 -13.33 2.32 -3.82
CA ILE A 10 -12.52 3.11 -2.87
C ILE A 10 -12.50 2.40 -1.52
N VAL A 11 -13.66 2.02 -1.00
CA VAL A 11 -13.80 1.28 0.26
C VAL A 11 -13.07 -0.06 0.22
N THR A 12 -13.16 -0.80 -0.89
CA THR A 12 -12.39 -2.04 -1.10
C THR A 12 -10.89 -1.77 -1.06
N GLY A 13 -10.42 -0.67 -1.67
CA GLY A 13 -9.04 -0.21 -1.56
C GLY A 13 -8.64 0.08 -0.11
N GLY A 14 -9.50 0.75 0.65
CA GLY A 14 -9.29 1.05 2.07
C GLY A 14 -9.19 -0.21 2.94
N ILE A 15 -10.13 -1.15 2.77
CA ILE A 15 -10.11 -2.46 3.45
C ILE A 15 -8.82 -3.21 3.10
N GLY A 16 -8.43 -3.22 1.83
CA GLY A 16 -7.19 -3.83 1.38
C GLY A 16 -5.95 -3.24 2.07
N GLN A 17 -5.88 -1.91 2.24
CA GLN A 17 -4.77 -1.28 2.93
C GLN A 17 -4.69 -1.70 4.41
N ILE A 18 -5.83 -1.74 5.12
CA ILE A 18 -5.90 -2.25 6.49
C ILE A 18 -5.48 -3.72 6.54
N PHE A 19 -6.00 -4.55 5.63
CA PHE A 19 -5.62 -5.95 5.53
C PHE A 19 -4.11 -6.11 5.37
N THR A 20 -3.46 -5.33 4.49
CA THR A 20 -2.01 -5.38 4.36
C THR A 20 -1.31 -5.03 5.66
N ALA A 21 -1.74 -3.96 6.35
CA ALA A 21 -1.16 -3.58 7.63
C ALA A 21 -1.25 -4.71 8.68
N LEU A 22 -2.35 -5.46 8.71
CA LEU A 22 -2.55 -6.54 9.67
C LEU A 22 -1.83 -7.84 9.30
N ILE A 23 -1.77 -8.18 8.00
CA ILE A 23 -1.18 -9.45 7.55
C ILE A 23 0.35 -9.39 7.47
N TYR A 24 0.95 -8.21 7.24
CA TYR A 24 2.40 -8.07 7.07
C TYR A 24 3.25 -8.60 8.25
N PRO A 25 2.91 -8.35 9.53
CA PRO A 25 3.60 -8.96 10.67
C PRO A 25 3.54 -10.49 10.65
N PHE A 26 2.37 -11.05 10.35
CA PHE A 26 2.19 -12.51 10.26
C PHE A 26 3.07 -13.10 9.17
N ILE A 27 3.06 -12.51 7.97
CA ILE A 27 3.88 -12.96 6.84
C ILE A 27 5.37 -12.89 7.18
N ARG A 28 5.85 -11.77 7.75
CA ARG A 28 7.25 -11.63 8.16
C ARG A 28 7.67 -12.74 9.13
N HIS A 29 6.83 -13.05 10.11
CA HIS A 29 7.18 -14.03 11.13
C HIS A 29 7.06 -15.49 10.66
N LYS A 30 6.01 -15.84 9.92
CA LYS A 30 5.71 -17.24 9.55
C LYS A 30 6.22 -17.65 8.17
N VAL A 31 6.42 -16.70 7.27
CA VAL A 31 6.78 -16.98 5.87
C VAL A 31 8.24 -16.65 5.61
N PHE A 32 8.73 -15.49 6.07
CA PHE A 32 10.02 -14.95 5.64
C PHE A 32 11.18 -15.15 6.62
N ASP A 33 11.05 -15.98 7.65
CA ASP A 33 12.05 -16.17 8.73
C ASP A 33 12.70 -14.85 9.21
N TRP A 34 11.94 -13.75 9.11
CA TRP A 34 12.47 -12.39 9.08
C TRP A 34 13.24 -12.05 10.35
N TYR A 35 12.81 -12.61 11.48
CA TYR A 35 13.42 -12.36 12.77
C TYR A 35 14.84 -12.94 12.87
N ASN A 36 15.06 -14.13 12.31
CA ASN A 36 16.38 -14.75 12.28
C ASN A 36 17.31 -14.04 11.29
N ASP A 37 16.76 -13.54 10.18
CA ASP A 37 17.55 -12.76 9.22
C ASP A 37 17.93 -11.38 9.76
N VAL A 38 17.00 -10.66 10.39
CA VAL A 38 17.30 -9.36 11.01
C VAL A 38 18.33 -9.50 12.13
N LYS A 39 18.32 -10.60 12.91
CA LYS A 39 19.31 -10.84 13.97
C LYS A 39 20.76 -10.88 13.48
N LYS A 40 21.00 -11.17 12.19
CA LYS A 40 22.35 -11.18 11.59
C LYS A 40 22.91 -9.76 11.38
N LEU A 41 22.06 -8.74 11.46
CA LEU A 41 22.46 -7.34 11.31
C LEU A 41 23.03 -6.78 12.63
N LYS A 42 23.83 -5.70 12.52
CA LYS A 42 24.28 -4.93 13.70
C LYS A 42 23.06 -4.43 14.51
N PRO A 43 23.12 -4.35 15.85
CA PRO A 43 21.98 -3.96 16.69
C PRO A 43 21.25 -2.69 16.23
N LEU A 44 21.99 -1.64 15.85
CA LEU A 44 21.43 -0.41 15.31
C LEU A 44 20.59 -0.64 14.05
N ASN A 45 21.09 -1.45 13.11
CA ASN A 45 20.38 -1.75 11.86
C ASN A 45 19.11 -2.59 12.10
N GLN A 46 19.08 -3.39 13.16
CA GLN A 46 17.87 -4.12 13.56
C GLN A 46 16.77 -3.16 13.98
N GLU A 47 17.10 -2.18 14.83
CA GLU A 47 16.12 -1.19 15.31
C GLU A 47 15.65 -0.27 14.18
N ILE A 48 16.54 0.12 13.26
CA ILE A 48 16.16 0.86 12.05
C ILE A 48 15.16 0.07 11.20
N ALA A 49 15.45 -1.21 10.93
CA ALA A 49 14.56 -2.06 10.13
C ALA A 49 13.18 -2.27 10.80
N LYS A 50 13.14 -2.44 12.12
CA LYS A 50 11.89 -2.53 12.90
C LYS A 50 11.11 -1.23 12.81
N THR A 51 11.76 -0.09 13.04
CA THR A 51 11.14 1.24 13.06
C THR A 51 10.48 1.56 11.71
N TYR A 52 11.19 1.37 10.60
CA TYR A 52 10.59 1.52 9.27
C TYR A 52 9.41 0.57 9.06
N GLY A 53 9.52 -0.66 9.54
CA GLY A 53 8.44 -1.63 9.50
C GLY A 53 7.18 -1.20 10.25
N TRP A 54 7.33 -0.49 11.37
CA TRP A 54 6.22 0.04 12.17
C TRP A 54 5.60 1.26 11.51
N TYR A 55 6.43 2.15 10.96
CA TYR A 55 5.95 3.32 10.21
C TYR A 55 5.14 2.92 8.97
N ILE A 56 5.65 1.98 8.17
CA ILE A 56 4.94 1.45 7.00
C ILE A 56 3.60 0.83 7.40
N GLN A 57 3.57 0.07 8.49
CA GLN A 57 2.35 -0.56 8.98
C GLN A 57 1.31 0.48 9.44
N GLY A 58 1.74 1.44 10.27
CA GLY A 58 0.86 2.51 10.76
C GLY A 58 0.35 3.40 9.64
N LEU A 59 1.16 3.66 8.62
CA LEU A 59 0.81 4.44 7.44
C LEU A 59 -0.23 3.72 6.57
N ASN A 60 -0.02 2.42 6.27
CA ASN A 60 -1.02 1.61 5.54
C ASN A 60 -2.36 1.55 6.29
N PHE A 61 -2.30 1.35 7.61
CA PHE A 61 -3.51 1.30 8.43
C PHE A 61 -4.25 2.64 8.43
N SER A 62 -3.53 3.74 8.62
CA SER A 62 -4.09 5.09 8.61
C SER A 62 -4.68 5.46 7.26
N PHE A 63 -3.97 5.16 6.16
CA PHE A 63 -4.51 5.38 4.82
C PHE A 63 -5.77 4.56 4.57
N GLY A 64 -5.80 3.30 5.02
CA GLY A 64 -7.00 2.47 4.94
C GLY A 64 -8.18 3.07 5.71
N LEU A 65 -7.97 3.54 6.95
CA LEU A 65 -8.99 4.21 7.76
C LEU A 65 -9.50 5.48 7.08
N ILE A 66 -8.60 6.36 6.63
CA ILE A 66 -8.97 7.58 5.92
C ILE A 66 -9.78 7.25 4.67
N THR A 67 -9.36 6.23 3.92
CA THR A 67 -10.04 5.80 2.70
C THR A 67 -11.47 5.37 2.96
N ILE A 68 -11.72 4.62 4.04
CA ILE A 68 -13.07 4.14 4.39
C ILE A 68 -13.92 5.28 4.96
N LEU A 69 -13.40 5.98 5.98
CA LEU A 69 -14.15 6.96 6.75
C LEU A 69 -14.41 8.26 5.99
N LEU A 70 -13.52 8.62 5.07
CA LEU A 70 -13.54 9.89 4.35
C LEU A 70 -13.71 9.70 2.83
N THR A 71 -14.36 8.60 2.41
CA THR A 71 -14.57 8.25 0.99
C THR A 71 -15.09 9.44 0.15
N ASP A 72 -16.12 10.12 0.63
CA ASP A 72 -16.71 11.27 -0.09
C ASP A 72 -15.77 12.47 -0.14
N HIS A 73 -15.05 12.72 0.95
CA HIS A 73 -14.05 13.79 1.00
C HIS A 73 -12.86 13.53 0.09
N LEU A 74 -12.52 12.28 -0.21
CA LEU A 74 -11.45 11.94 -1.15
C LEU A 74 -11.84 12.18 -2.61
N LYS A 75 -13.13 12.33 -2.93
CA LYS A 75 -13.63 12.62 -4.28
C LYS A 75 -14.08 14.07 -4.47
N ASN A 76 -14.07 14.88 -3.42
CA ASN A 76 -14.72 16.19 -3.38
C ASN A 76 -13.99 17.30 -4.15
N GLN A 77 -12.92 16.96 -4.90
CA GLN A 77 -12.19 17.87 -5.77
C GLN A 77 -11.54 19.07 -5.06
N THR A 78 -11.36 18.99 -3.74
CA THR A 78 -10.60 20.02 -3.01
C THR A 78 -9.09 19.83 -3.18
N PRO A 79 -8.27 20.89 -3.01
CA PRO A 79 -6.81 20.77 -3.02
C PRO A 79 -6.27 19.76 -2.00
N ILE A 80 -6.94 19.62 -0.85
CA ILE A 80 -6.58 18.65 0.18
C ILE A 80 -6.86 17.23 -0.29
N ALA A 81 -8.01 16.98 -0.92
CA ALA A 81 -8.33 15.68 -1.51
C ALA A 81 -7.31 15.29 -2.58
N PHE A 82 -6.91 16.22 -3.44
CA PHE A 82 -5.84 16.02 -4.42
C PHE A 82 -4.52 15.66 -3.74
N ALA A 83 -4.03 16.48 -2.81
CA ALA A 83 -2.75 16.26 -2.15
C ALA A 83 -2.69 14.90 -1.43
N LEU A 84 -3.77 14.52 -0.75
CA LEU A 84 -3.84 13.26 -0.02
C LEU A 84 -3.92 12.05 -0.96
N THR A 85 -4.78 12.11 -1.98
CA THR A 85 -4.90 11.01 -2.96
C THR A 85 -3.63 10.85 -3.78
N LEU A 86 -2.94 11.95 -4.12
CA LEU A 86 -1.63 11.93 -4.77
C LEU A 86 -0.55 11.35 -3.86
N LEU A 87 -0.54 11.68 -2.57
CA LEU A 87 0.40 11.12 -1.60
C LEU A 87 0.24 9.59 -1.51
N ILE A 88 -0.99 9.12 -1.36
CA ILE A 88 -1.30 7.68 -1.29
C ILE A 88 -0.94 7.00 -2.62
N ALA A 89 -1.27 7.61 -3.76
CA ALA A 89 -0.91 7.10 -5.07
C ALA A 89 0.60 6.95 -5.23
N SER A 90 1.37 8.00 -4.90
CA SER A 90 2.83 8.02 -5.00
C SER A 90 3.47 6.95 -4.12
N TYR A 91 2.94 6.77 -2.90
CA TYR A 91 3.38 5.73 -1.99
C TYR A 91 3.20 4.32 -2.59
N TRP A 92 2.01 4.01 -3.11
CA TRP A 92 1.74 2.68 -3.67
C TRP A 92 2.41 2.44 -5.02
N ILE A 93 2.50 3.46 -5.88
CA ILE A 93 3.27 3.40 -7.14
C ILE A 93 4.75 3.13 -6.81
N GLY A 94 5.33 3.88 -5.87
CA GLY A 94 6.69 3.66 -5.41
C GLY A 94 6.89 2.24 -4.88
N LYS A 95 5.92 1.70 -4.14
CA LYS A 95 5.96 0.30 -3.67
C LYS A 95 5.96 -0.70 -4.83
N VAL A 96 5.13 -0.51 -5.85
CA VAL A 96 5.09 -1.39 -7.04
C VAL A 96 6.39 -1.30 -7.83
N ILE A 97 6.90 -0.10 -8.08
CA ILE A 97 8.17 0.11 -8.80
C ILE A 97 9.32 -0.56 -8.05
N THR A 98 9.45 -0.32 -6.74
CA THR A 98 10.55 -0.89 -5.94
C THR A 98 10.48 -2.42 -5.91
N GLN A 99 9.28 -2.99 -5.87
CA GLN A 99 9.11 -4.43 -5.90
C GLN A 99 9.50 -5.06 -7.25
N ILE A 100 9.21 -4.40 -8.36
CA ILE A 100 9.62 -4.88 -9.69
C ILE A 100 11.13 -4.69 -9.90
N ALA A 101 11.68 -3.56 -9.47
CA ALA A 101 13.06 -3.19 -9.76
C ALA A 101 14.10 -3.88 -8.84
N TYR A 102 13.78 -4.07 -7.56
CA TYR A 102 14.79 -4.46 -6.57
C TYR A 102 14.53 -5.81 -5.90
N TYR A 103 13.29 -6.33 -5.91
CA TYR A 103 12.98 -7.55 -5.16
C TYR A 103 13.10 -8.78 -6.06
N PRO A 104 13.99 -9.74 -5.75
CA PRO A 104 14.09 -10.99 -6.48
C PRO A 104 12.92 -11.92 -6.10
N MET A 105 11.71 -11.57 -6.55
CA MET A 105 10.49 -12.31 -6.22
C MET A 105 10.48 -13.75 -6.79
N TYR A 106 11.43 -14.08 -7.67
CA TYR A 106 11.66 -15.43 -8.20
C TYR A 106 12.30 -16.38 -7.19
N ASP A 107 12.90 -15.86 -6.11
CA ASP A 107 13.53 -16.66 -5.04
C ASP A 107 12.56 -17.02 -3.90
N ILE A 108 11.29 -16.63 -4.00
CA ILE A 108 10.27 -16.97 -3.00
C ILE A 108 10.07 -18.50 -2.97
N PRO A 109 9.96 -19.13 -1.78
CA PRO A 109 9.79 -20.57 -1.70
C PRO A 109 8.59 -21.05 -2.51
N LYS A 110 8.82 -22.05 -3.38
CA LYS A 110 7.87 -22.52 -4.41
C LYS A 110 6.63 -23.26 -3.89
N LYS A 111 6.31 -23.15 -2.60
CA LYS A 111 5.07 -23.71 -2.04
C LYS A 111 3.88 -22.91 -2.59
N ARG A 112 2.82 -23.61 -3.03
CA ARG A 112 1.65 -22.99 -3.68
C ARG A 112 1.03 -21.83 -2.87
N ILE A 113 0.98 -21.95 -1.53
CA ILE A 113 0.44 -20.89 -0.66
C ILE A 113 1.25 -19.58 -0.72
N PHE A 114 2.57 -19.65 -0.89
CA PHE A 114 3.43 -18.45 -0.96
C PHE A 114 3.38 -17.82 -2.35
N GLN A 115 3.23 -18.63 -3.40
CA GLN A 115 3.02 -18.12 -4.75
C GLN A 115 1.67 -17.41 -4.87
N LEU A 116 0.59 -18.01 -4.37
CA LEU A 116 -0.74 -17.38 -4.33
C LEU A 116 -0.73 -16.09 -3.50
N GLY A 117 -0.10 -16.13 -2.32
CA GLY A 117 0.06 -14.93 -1.48
C GLY A 117 0.84 -13.82 -2.17
N SER A 118 1.90 -14.17 -2.90
CA SER A 118 2.69 -13.21 -3.66
C SER A 118 1.88 -12.55 -4.77
N TYR A 119 1.19 -13.33 -5.62
CA TYR A 119 0.33 -12.77 -6.65
C TYR A 119 -0.79 -11.90 -6.05
N GLY A 120 -1.45 -12.38 -5.00
CA GLY A 120 -2.52 -11.65 -4.33
C GLY A 120 -2.06 -10.31 -3.76
N MET A 121 -0.92 -10.27 -3.06
CA MET A 121 -0.35 -9.02 -2.54
C MET A 121 0.04 -8.06 -3.66
N ASN A 122 0.65 -8.56 -4.74
CA ASN A 122 1.05 -7.72 -5.86
C ASN A 122 -0.16 -7.11 -6.55
N SER A 123 -1.21 -7.90 -6.75
CA SER A 123 -2.49 -7.43 -7.29
C SER A 123 -3.11 -6.35 -6.39
N LEU A 124 -3.04 -6.50 -5.06
CA LEU A 124 -3.51 -5.47 -4.13
C LEU A 124 -2.72 -4.17 -4.28
N PHE A 125 -1.38 -4.22 -4.36
CA PHE A 125 -0.57 -3.01 -4.51
C PHE A 125 -0.84 -2.27 -5.82
N VAL A 126 -1.01 -3.03 -6.90
CA VAL A 126 -1.40 -2.47 -8.21
C VAL A 126 -2.80 -1.87 -8.13
N LEU A 127 -3.76 -2.55 -7.50
CA LEU A 127 -5.10 -2.01 -7.27
C LEU A 127 -5.05 -0.68 -6.53
N PHE A 128 -4.29 -0.60 -5.43
CA PHE A 128 -4.16 0.65 -4.68
C PHE A 128 -3.55 1.76 -5.53
N ALA A 129 -2.44 1.47 -6.22
CA ALA A 129 -1.78 2.42 -7.10
C ALA A 129 -2.75 3.00 -8.15
N ILE A 130 -3.55 2.14 -8.80
CA ILE A 130 -4.53 2.56 -9.81
C ILE A 130 -5.66 3.38 -9.20
N VAL A 131 -6.30 2.90 -8.12
CA VAL A 131 -7.45 3.58 -7.50
C VAL A 131 -7.06 4.99 -7.04
N PHE A 132 -5.93 5.13 -6.35
CA PHE A 132 -5.51 6.45 -5.85
C PHE A 132 -4.95 7.35 -6.94
N ALA A 133 -4.32 6.80 -8.00
CA ALA A 133 -3.93 7.59 -9.16
C ALA A 133 -5.15 8.16 -9.89
N LEU A 134 -6.22 7.36 -10.06
CA LEU A 134 -7.47 7.82 -10.65
C LEU A 134 -8.14 8.90 -9.79
N LEU A 135 -8.17 8.74 -8.47
CA LEU A 135 -8.67 9.76 -7.55
C LEU A 135 -7.85 11.05 -7.63
N ALA A 136 -6.51 10.96 -7.69
CA ALA A 136 -5.65 12.11 -7.83
C ALA A 136 -5.90 12.86 -9.15
N VAL A 137 -6.06 12.13 -10.27
CA VAL A 137 -6.41 12.73 -11.58
C VAL A 137 -7.80 13.38 -11.55
N HIS A 138 -8.78 12.72 -10.93
CA HIS A 138 -10.14 13.24 -10.76
C HIS A 138 -10.14 14.56 -9.97
N ASN A 139 -9.39 14.62 -8.87
CA ASN A 139 -9.28 15.82 -8.05
C ASN A 139 -8.46 16.93 -8.73
N TYR A 140 -7.39 16.57 -9.46
CA TYR A 140 -6.55 17.54 -10.18
C TYR A 140 -7.33 18.29 -11.26
N ALA A 141 -8.26 17.61 -11.95
CA ALA A 141 -9.06 18.20 -13.02
C ALA A 141 -9.87 19.43 -12.59
N SER A 142 -10.21 19.57 -11.31
CA SER A 142 -10.91 20.74 -10.77
C SER A 142 -9.99 21.88 -10.35
N ILE A 143 -8.69 21.62 -10.15
CA ILE A 143 -7.72 22.64 -9.72
C ILE A 143 -7.28 23.49 -10.92
N ILE A 144 -7.27 22.89 -12.11
CA ILE A 144 -6.85 23.52 -13.36
C ILE A 144 -7.99 24.12 -14.18
N SER A 145 -9.24 23.89 -13.77
CA SER A 145 -10.47 24.41 -14.41
C SER A 145 -10.97 25.66 -13.70
#